data_AF-A0A2P6P696-F1
#
_entry.id   AF-A0A2P6P696-F1
#
_cell.length_a   1.000
_cell.length_b   1.000
_cell.length_c   1.000
_cell.angle_alpha   90.00
_cell.angle_beta   90.00
_cell.angle_gamma   90.00
#
_symmetry.space_group_name_H-M   'P 1'
#
loop_
_entity.id
_entity.type
_entity.pdbx_description
1 polymer ?
#
loop_
_entity_poly.entity_id
_entity_poly.type
_entity_poly.pdbx_seq_one_letter_code
_entity_poly.pdbx_strand_id
1 'polypeptide(L)'
;MGPACGKSGQSTVIRLPGLGSKRVGLFGFGQSASSTEAFKGLGEPAAAAAKTAQASDIAIVLASSEGLYANSCKASAIVSGAVLGIYEDNRYKSESKKPALKSVDILGLGTGPELEKKLKYAQDVASRIILGKELTNSPANVLTPGSKLAEEASNIASLYSDVLSAKSFNEEQCKDLKMGSYLAVAAASANPPHFIQLTYKPPGEPGKLKLALVGKGLTFDR
;
A
#
# COMPACT_ATOMS: atom_id res chain seq x y z
N MET A 1 -31.58 3.66 -20.18
CA MET A 1 -30.74 3.69 -18.96
C MET A 1 -31.19 2.55 -18.07
N GLY A 2 -30.35 1.54 -17.82
CA GLY A 2 -30.61 0.61 -16.72
C GLY A 2 -30.27 1.32 -15.40
N PRO A 3 -31.06 1.15 -14.32
CA PRO A 3 -30.78 1.81 -13.07
C PRO A 3 -29.49 1.22 -12.48
N ALA A 4 -28.41 2.01 -12.41
CA ALA A 4 -27.33 1.71 -11.50
C ALA A 4 -27.90 1.88 -10.08
N CYS A 5 -28.18 0.77 -9.39
CA CYS A 5 -28.82 0.79 -8.07
C CYS A 5 -27.97 1.45 -6.97
N GLY A 6 -26.77 1.97 -7.30
CA GLY A 6 -25.91 2.70 -6.38
C GLY A 6 -25.33 1.82 -5.27
N LYS A 7 -25.45 0.49 -5.34
CA LYS A 7 -24.91 -0.43 -4.34
C LYS A 7 -23.38 -0.35 -4.33
N SER A 8 -22.78 -0.47 -3.15
CA SER A 8 -21.33 -0.49 -2.99
C SER A 8 -20.70 -1.56 -3.90
N GLY A 9 -19.66 -1.20 -4.63
CA GLY A 9 -18.95 -2.09 -5.57
C GLY A 9 -19.58 -2.22 -6.96
N GLN A 10 -20.77 -1.65 -7.22
CA GLN A 10 -21.30 -1.59 -8.59
C GLN A 10 -20.62 -0.47 -9.37
N SER A 11 -20.21 -0.75 -10.62
CA SER A 11 -19.68 0.28 -11.52
C SER A 11 -20.28 0.15 -12.92
N THR A 12 -20.44 1.28 -13.60
CA THR A 12 -20.75 1.31 -15.03
C THR A 12 -19.87 2.33 -15.71
N VAL A 13 -19.24 1.97 -16.83
CA VAL A 13 -18.35 2.84 -17.59
C VAL A 13 -18.93 3.01 -18.99
N ILE A 14 -19.22 4.26 -19.35
CA ILE A 14 -19.87 4.60 -20.62
C ILE A 14 -18.92 5.51 -21.41
N ARG A 15 -18.87 5.29 -22.73
CA ARG A 15 -18.18 6.20 -23.67
C ARG A 15 -19.14 7.33 -24.04
N LEU A 16 -18.76 8.58 -23.77
CA LEU A 16 -19.54 9.75 -24.13
C LEU A 16 -18.80 10.55 -25.20
N PRO A 17 -19.26 10.57 -26.47
CA PRO A 17 -18.68 11.45 -27.48
C PRO A 17 -19.07 12.91 -27.19
N GLY A 18 -18.14 13.85 -27.40
CA GLY A 18 -18.43 15.30 -27.37
C GLY A 18 -18.17 16.03 -26.05
N LEU A 19 -17.90 15.32 -24.96
CA LEU A 19 -17.31 15.90 -23.75
C LEU A 19 -15.79 15.76 -23.84
N GLY A 20 -15.01 16.69 -23.26
CA GLY A 20 -13.54 16.62 -23.27
C GLY A 20 -12.95 15.34 -22.64
N SER A 21 -13.78 14.50 -22.00
CA SER A 21 -13.45 13.19 -21.48
C SER A 21 -13.90 12.07 -22.42
N LYS A 22 -13.04 11.04 -22.61
CA LYS A 22 -13.35 9.90 -23.50
C LYS A 22 -14.36 8.92 -22.90
N ARG A 23 -14.46 8.83 -21.57
CA ARG A 23 -15.30 7.89 -20.83
C ARG A 23 -15.76 8.50 -19.51
N VAL A 24 -16.94 8.09 -19.03
CA VAL A 24 -17.47 8.44 -17.71
C VAL A 24 -17.84 7.16 -16.98
N GLY A 25 -17.32 7.00 -15.75
CA GLY A 25 -17.63 5.90 -14.86
C GLY A 25 -18.53 6.37 -13.72
N LEU A 26 -19.60 5.62 -13.43
CA LEU A 26 -20.42 5.81 -12.24
C LEU A 26 -20.15 4.63 -11.30
N PHE A 27 -19.80 4.93 -10.05
CA PHE A 27 -19.47 3.96 -9.01
C PHE A 27 -20.46 4.10 -7.86
N GLY A 28 -21.13 2.99 -7.52
CA GLY A 28 -22.10 2.94 -6.43
C GLY A 28 -21.41 3.04 -5.08
N PHE A 29 -21.88 3.97 -4.24
CA PHE A 29 -21.30 4.26 -2.93
C PHE A 29 -22.06 3.59 -1.75
N GLY A 30 -23.18 2.91 -2.03
CA GLY A 30 -24.04 2.32 -1.01
C GLY A 30 -24.77 3.37 -0.15
N GLN A 31 -25.56 2.89 0.82
CA GLN A 31 -26.34 3.75 1.73
C GLN A 31 -25.55 4.24 2.95
N SER A 32 -24.39 3.64 3.26
CA SER A 32 -23.52 4.06 4.37
C SER A 32 -22.26 4.78 3.86
N ALA A 33 -22.44 6.06 3.56
CA ALA A 33 -21.45 6.97 2.97
C ALA A 33 -20.48 7.62 3.99
N SER A 34 -20.32 7.07 5.20
CA SER A 34 -19.65 7.76 6.32
C SER A 34 -18.31 7.16 6.78
N SER A 35 -17.93 5.95 6.35
CA SER A 35 -16.69 5.32 6.81
C SER A 35 -15.50 5.55 5.88
N THR A 36 -14.30 5.59 6.45
CA THR A 36 -13.02 5.70 5.71
C THR A 36 -12.84 4.51 4.74
N GLU A 37 -13.30 3.32 5.13
CA GLU A 37 -13.26 2.11 4.32
C GLU A 37 -14.15 2.24 3.07
N ALA A 38 -15.31 2.90 3.18
CA ALA A 38 -16.18 3.13 2.03
C ALA A 38 -15.49 4.02 0.98
N PHE A 39 -14.79 5.07 1.42
CA PHE A 39 -14.03 5.95 0.52
C PHE A 39 -12.82 5.25 -0.11
N LYS A 40 -12.14 4.38 0.63
CA LYS A 40 -11.10 3.50 0.07
C LYS A 40 -11.68 2.57 -0.99
N GLY A 41 -12.86 2.01 -0.72
CA GLY A 41 -13.65 1.20 -1.65
C GLY A 41 -14.17 1.94 -2.89
N LEU A 42 -14.02 3.27 -2.98
CA LEU A 42 -14.23 4.03 -4.23
C LEU A 42 -12.96 4.13 -5.07
N GLY A 43 -11.82 4.38 -4.42
CA GLY A 43 -10.54 4.56 -5.12
C GLY A 43 -10.13 3.30 -5.88
N GLU A 44 -10.28 2.14 -5.27
CA GLU A 44 -9.90 0.85 -5.86
C GLU A 44 -10.65 0.50 -7.16
N PRO A 45 -12.01 0.50 -7.20
CA PRO A 45 -12.73 0.22 -8.45
C PRO A 45 -12.54 1.32 -9.50
N ALA A 46 -12.38 2.59 -9.10
CA ALA A 46 -12.06 3.67 -10.04
C ALA A 46 -10.71 3.43 -10.73
N ALA A 47 -9.69 3.05 -9.95
CA ALA A 47 -8.38 2.65 -10.45
C ALA A 47 -8.46 1.40 -11.36
N ALA A 48 -9.21 0.38 -10.96
CA ALA A 48 -9.38 -0.83 -11.75
C ALA A 48 -10.05 -0.53 -13.11
N ALA A 49 -11.10 0.29 -13.11
CA ALA A 49 -11.76 0.73 -14.33
C ALA A 49 -10.82 1.53 -15.24
N ALA A 50 -9.98 2.40 -14.67
CA ALA A 50 -8.98 3.16 -15.42
C ALA A 50 -7.96 2.24 -16.09
N LYS A 51 -7.51 1.20 -15.37
CA LYS A 51 -6.60 0.18 -15.89
C LYS A 51 -7.22 -0.61 -17.05
N THR A 52 -8.45 -1.11 -16.89
CA THR A 52 -9.20 -1.78 -17.97
C THR A 52 -9.40 -0.87 -19.17
N ALA A 53 -9.60 0.42 -18.93
CA ALA A 53 -9.77 1.42 -19.98
C ALA A 53 -8.48 1.88 -20.66
N GLN A 54 -7.31 1.49 -20.14
CA GLN A 54 -5.99 2.05 -20.52
C GLN A 54 -5.96 3.58 -20.46
N ALA A 55 -6.63 4.16 -19.46
CA ALA A 55 -6.65 5.60 -19.25
C ALA A 55 -5.31 6.07 -18.64
N SER A 56 -4.78 7.18 -19.15
CA SER A 56 -3.60 7.85 -18.59
C SER A 56 -3.93 8.76 -17.41
N ASP A 57 -5.12 9.35 -17.42
CA ASP A 57 -5.55 10.37 -16.46
C ASP A 57 -7.00 10.09 -16.10
N ILE A 58 -7.33 10.20 -14.81
CA ILE A 58 -8.71 10.12 -14.32
C ILE A 58 -9.01 11.28 -13.39
N ALA A 59 -10.26 11.74 -13.44
CA ALA A 59 -10.81 12.67 -12.48
C ALA A 59 -11.96 11.99 -11.71
N ILE A 60 -11.92 12.05 -10.39
CA ILE A 60 -12.92 11.49 -9.48
C ILE A 60 -13.72 12.65 -8.89
N VAL A 61 -15.04 12.58 -9.02
CA VAL A 61 -15.98 13.55 -8.44
C VAL A 61 -16.95 12.80 -7.53
N LEU A 62 -17.15 13.30 -6.31
CA LEU A 62 -18.12 12.72 -5.38
C LEU A 62 -19.49 13.35 -5.60
N ALA A 63 -20.48 12.52 -5.96
CA ALA A 63 -21.86 12.94 -6.23
C ALA A 63 -22.73 13.04 -4.96
N SER A 64 -22.20 13.57 -3.85
CA SER A 64 -22.94 13.73 -2.59
C SER A 64 -23.26 15.20 -2.32
N SER A 65 -24.53 15.49 -2.01
CA SER A 65 -25.02 16.80 -1.57
C SER A 65 -24.72 17.11 -0.11
N GLU A 66 -24.47 16.08 0.71
CA GLU A 66 -24.17 16.23 2.13
C GLU A 66 -22.65 16.27 2.36
N GLY A 67 -22.12 17.49 2.40
CA GLY A 67 -20.79 17.75 2.95
C GLY A 67 -19.61 17.44 2.01
N LEU A 68 -19.54 18.18 0.90
CA LEU A 68 -18.31 18.50 0.16
C LEU A 68 -17.37 19.46 0.94
N TYR A 69 -17.65 19.72 2.22
CA TYR A 69 -16.67 20.37 3.09
C TYR A 69 -15.46 19.44 3.25
N ALA A 70 -14.29 20.02 3.02
CA ALA A 70 -13.00 19.38 2.85
C ALA A 70 -12.58 18.48 4.02
N ASN A 71 -13.16 17.28 4.11
CA ASN A 71 -12.66 16.25 4.99
C ASN A 71 -11.49 15.58 4.28
N SER A 72 -10.31 16.16 4.44
CA SER A 72 -9.02 15.63 3.97
C SER A 72 -8.84 14.11 4.17
N CYS A 73 -9.46 13.52 5.20
CA CYS A 73 -9.50 12.06 5.42
C CYS A 73 -10.19 11.28 4.27
N LYS A 74 -11.26 11.82 3.68
CA LYS A 74 -11.96 11.22 2.53
C LYS A 74 -11.03 11.17 1.31
N ALA A 75 -10.33 12.27 1.04
CA ALA A 75 -9.37 12.37 -0.07
C ALA A 75 -8.22 11.36 0.10
N SER A 76 -7.62 11.30 1.30
CA SER A 76 -6.57 10.33 1.64
C SER A 76 -7.03 8.87 1.48
N ALA A 77 -8.28 8.56 1.85
CA ALA A 77 -8.83 7.21 1.69
C ALA A 77 -9.00 6.83 0.21
N ILE A 78 -9.56 7.74 -0.61
CA ILE A 78 -9.69 7.54 -2.07
C ILE A 78 -8.31 7.34 -2.70
N VAL A 79 -7.32 8.17 -2.36
CA VAL A 79 -5.95 8.02 -2.87
C VAL A 79 -5.34 6.69 -2.46
N SER A 80 -5.50 6.28 -1.21
CA SER A 80 -5.02 4.98 -0.74
C SER A 80 -5.65 3.83 -1.53
N GLY A 81 -6.97 3.90 -1.75
CA GLY A 81 -7.70 2.92 -2.57
C GLY A 81 -7.22 2.90 -4.02
N ALA A 82 -7.04 4.07 -4.62
CA ALA A 82 -6.58 4.19 -6.01
C ALA A 82 -5.18 3.62 -6.20
N VAL A 83 -4.22 4.00 -5.35
CA VAL A 83 -2.84 3.47 -5.41
C VAL A 83 -2.84 1.94 -5.27
N LEU A 84 -3.60 1.41 -4.31
CA LEU A 84 -3.69 -0.03 -4.08
C LEU A 84 -4.44 -0.77 -5.21
N GLY A 85 -5.43 -0.15 -5.85
CA GLY A 85 -6.20 -0.74 -6.94
C GLY A 85 -5.48 -0.73 -8.29
N ILE A 86 -4.54 0.21 -8.50
CA ILE A 86 -3.67 0.22 -9.68
C ILE A 86 -2.61 -0.87 -9.57
N TYR A 87 -2.12 -1.12 -8.35
CA TYR A 87 -1.02 -2.02 -8.11
C TYR A 87 -1.32 -3.44 -8.61
N GLU A 88 -0.41 -3.96 -9.43
CA GLU A 88 -0.38 -5.35 -9.84
C GLU A 88 1.05 -5.85 -9.72
N ASP A 89 1.19 -6.98 -9.04
CA ASP A 89 2.49 -7.62 -8.88
C ASP A 89 2.85 -8.36 -10.19
N ASN A 90 3.65 -7.69 -11.01
CA ASN A 90 4.12 -8.22 -12.28
C ASN A 90 5.61 -8.62 -12.23
N ARG A 91 6.24 -8.65 -11.04
CA ARG A 91 7.69 -8.87 -10.86
C ARG A 91 8.16 -10.25 -11.36
N TYR A 92 7.27 -11.23 -11.45
CA TYR A 92 7.58 -12.60 -11.85
C TYR A 92 6.89 -13.05 -13.15
N LYS A 93 6.29 -12.11 -13.90
CA LYS A 93 5.70 -12.40 -15.22
C LYS A 93 6.71 -12.10 -16.33
N SER A 94 6.78 -12.97 -17.34
CA SER A 94 7.64 -12.77 -18.52
C SER A 94 7.23 -11.56 -19.35
N GLU A 95 5.92 -11.36 -19.52
CA GLU A 95 5.35 -10.16 -20.14
C GLU A 95 4.68 -9.31 -19.05
N SER A 96 5.21 -8.12 -18.82
CA SER A 96 4.62 -7.14 -17.88
C SER A 96 4.13 -5.91 -18.64
N LYS A 97 2.90 -5.49 -18.34
CA LYS A 97 2.36 -4.22 -18.83
C LYS A 97 2.50 -3.19 -17.72
N LYS A 98 3.13 -2.07 -18.04
CA LYS A 98 3.15 -0.93 -17.11
C LYS A 98 1.73 -0.36 -17.00
N PRO A 99 1.30 0.05 -15.79
CA PRO A 99 0.03 0.74 -15.65
C PRO A 99 0.05 2.00 -16.51
N ALA A 100 -1.01 2.20 -17.30
CA ALA A 100 -1.15 3.38 -18.16
C ALA A 100 -1.43 4.66 -17.35
N LEU A 101 -2.02 4.51 -16.16
CA LEU A 101 -2.45 5.61 -15.32
C LEU A 101 -1.26 6.36 -14.71
N LYS A 102 -1.21 7.66 -14.98
CA LYS A 102 -0.18 8.60 -14.54
C LYS A 102 -0.69 9.58 -13.51
N SER A 103 -1.96 9.98 -13.59
CA SER A 103 -2.55 10.98 -12.71
C SER A 103 -3.96 10.59 -12.24
N VAL A 104 -4.28 11.00 -11.02
CA VAL A 104 -5.60 10.87 -10.40
C VAL A 104 -5.95 12.21 -9.77
N ASP A 105 -6.88 12.93 -10.38
CA ASP A 105 -7.40 14.18 -9.86
C ASP A 105 -8.65 13.92 -9.03
N ILE A 106 -8.75 14.51 -7.85
CA ILE A 106 -9.96 14.44 -7.02
C ILE A 106 -10.57 15.84 -6.98
N LEU A 107 -11.69 16.01 -7.68
CA LEU A 107 -12.32 17.32 -7.84
C LEU A 107 -13.27 17.62 -6.68
N GLY A 108 -13.35 18.89 -6.30
CA GLY A 108 -14.33 19.37 -5.32
C GLY A 108 -13.96 19.15 -3.85
N LEU A 109 -12.71 18.75 -3.54
CA LEU A 109 -12.22 18.58 -2.16
C LEU A 109 -11.29 19.71 -1.68
N GLY A 110 -11.16 20.78 -2.48
CA GLY A 110 -10.27 21.91 -2.22
C GLY A 110 -8.83 21.65 -2.63
N THR A 111 -7.98 22.67 -2.44
CA THR A 111 -6.54 22.67 -2.74
C THR A 111 -5.77 23.34 -1.61
N GLY A 112 -4.53 22.95 -1.38
CA GLY A 112 -3.66 23.62 -0.41
C GLY A 112 -2.62 22.69 0.23
N PRO A 113 -1.60 23.26 0.89
CA PRO A 113 -0.43 22.53 1.37
C PRO A 113 -0.77 21.47 2.43
N GLU A 114 -1.79 21.72 3.27
CA GLU A 114 -2.21 20.75 4.28
C GLU A 114 -2.84 19.49 3.64
N LEU A 115 -3.68 19.70 2.61
CA LEU A 115 -4.28 18.60 1.87
C LEU A 115 -3.21 17.80 1.11
N GLU A 116 -2.30 18.49 0.42
CA GLU A 116 -1.18 17.86 -0.28
C GLU A 116 -0.32 17.00 0.66
N LYS A 117 -0.02 17.49 1.87
CA LYS A 117 0.70 16.71 2.89
C LYS A 117 -0.05 15.43 3.29
N LYS A 118 -1.37 15.52 3.47
CA LYS A 118 -2.22 14.36 3.82
C LYS A 118 -2.38 13.37 2.67
N LEU A 119 -2.43 13.85 1.43
CA LEU A 119 -2.44 12.99 0.24
C LEU A 119 -1.08 12.29 0.06
N LYS A 120 0.01 13.02 0.24
CA LYS A 120 1.37 12.47 0.19
C LYS A 120 1.56 11.38 1.25
N TYR A 121 1.12 11.65 2.49
CA TYR A 121 1.12 10.65 3.56
C TYR A 121 0.31 9.39 3.18
N ALA A 122 -0.88 9.55 2.60
CA ALA A 122 -1.71 8.43 2.16
C ALA A 122 -1.03 7.59 1.06
N GLN A 123 -0.37 8.25 0.10
CA GLN A 123 0.43 7.57 -0.92
C GLN A 123 1.59 6.79 -0.30
N ASP A 124 2.32 7.40 0.64
CA ASP A 124 3.45 6.77 1.30
C ASP A 124 2.98 5.54 2.09
N VAL A 125 1.87 5.63 2.84
CA VAL A 125 1.26 4.48 3.53
C VAL A 125 0.86 3.38 2.53
N ALA A 126 0.19 3.72 1.44
CA ALA A 126 -0.19 2.76 0.41
C ALA A 126 1.03 2.07 -0.22
N SER A 127 2.13 2.80 -0.43
CA SER A 127 3.39 2.24 -0.94
C SER A 127 4.00 1.21 0.02
N ARG A 128 3.91 1.43 1.34
CA ARG A 128 4.40 0.47 2.35
C ARG A 128 3.51 -0.75 2.48
N ILE A 129 2.20 -0.60 2.26
CA ILE A 129 1.29 -1.75 2.13
C ILE A 129 1.66 -2.58 0.90
N ILE A 130 1.97 -1.93 -0.23
CA ILE A 130 2.42 -2.61 -1.44
C ILE A 130 3.72 -3.37 -1.19
N LEU A 131 4.72 -2.75 -0.55
CA LEU A 131 5.97 -3.43 -0.18
C LEU A 131 5.71 -4.67 0.69
N GLY A 132 4.78 -4.58 1.66
CA GLY A 132 4.37 -5.74 2.46
C GLY A 132 3.75 -6.87 1.60
N LYS A 133 2.89 -6.52 0.63
CA LYS A 133 2.35 -7.48 -0.33
C LYS A 133 3.45 -8.07 -1.21
N GLU A 134 4.39 -7.25 -1.66
CA GLU A 134 5.53 -7.67 -2.49
C GLU A 134 6.38 -8.70 -1.77
N LEU A 135 6.74 -8.45 -0.50
CA LEU A 135 7.48 -9.41 0.31
C LEU A 135 6.67 -10.70 0.49
N THR A 136 5.39 -10.61 0.85
CA THR A 136 4.54 -11.79 1.09
C THR A 136 4.30 -12.63 -0.16
N ASN A 137 4.16 -11.99 -1.33
CA ASN A 137 3.91 -12.67 -2.61
C ASN A 137 5.19 -13.18 -3.27
N SER A 138 6.37 -12.81 -2.74
CA SER A 138 7.64 -13.27 -3.30
C SER A 138 7.79 -14.77 -3.05
N PRO A 139 8.14 -15.58 -4.06
CA PRO A 139 8.29 -17.01 -3.88
C PRO A 139 9.51 -17.31 -3.00
N ALA A 140 9.48 -18.42 -2.27
CA ALA A 140 10.48 -18.78 -1.26
C ALA A 140 11.92 -18.95 -1.81
N ASN A 141 12.06 -19.23 -3.11
CA ASN A 141 13.37 -19.27 -3.78
C ASN A 141 13.94 -17.88 -4.06
N VAL A 142 13.10 -16.84 -4.07
CA VAL A 142 13.50 -15.45 -4.24
C VAL A 142 13.66 -14.78 -2.88
N LEU A 143 12.64 -14.80 -2.02
CA LEU A 143 12.71 -14.17 -0.70
C LEU A 143 13.32 -15.12 0.33
N THR A 144 14.62 -15.03 0.54
CA THR A 144 15.34 -15.78 1.59
C THR A 144 15.57 -14.91 2.84
N PRO A 145 15.80 -15.52 4.02
CA PRO A 145 15.97 -14.77 5.28
C PRO A 145 17.12 -13.75 5.24
N GLY A 146 18.30 -14.18 4.78
CA GLY A 146 19.50 -13.35 4.76
C GLY A 146 19.60 -12.43 3.55
N SER A 147 19.75 -13.02 2.37
CA SER A 147 20.10 -12.28 1.16
C SER A 147 18.97 -11.45 0.56
N LYS A 148 17.74 -11.53 1.09
CA LYS A 148 16.65 -10.64 0.65
C LYS A 148 15.89 -9.98 1.79
N LEU A 149 15.39 -10.73 2.77
CA LEU A 149 14.56 -10.11 3.81
C LEU A 149 15.39 -9.19 4.74
N ALA A 150 16.56 -9.65 5.19
CA ALA A 150 17.46 -8.81 6.00
C ALA A 150 18.14 -7.70 5.19
N GLU A 151 18.44 -7.93 3.91
CA GLU A 151 18.92 -6.91 2.97
C GLU A 151 17.88 -5.78 2.83
N GLU A 152 16.61 -6.13 2.61
CA GLU A 152 15.53 -5.16 2.46
C GLU A 152 15.35 -4.31 3.73
N ALA A 153 15.43 -4.93 4.92
CA ALA A 153 15.40 -4.19 6.18
C ALA A 153 16.55 -3.19 6.29
N SER A 154 17.76 -3.60 5.86
CA SER A 154 18.93 -2.72 5.82
C SER A 154 18.76 -1.57 4.83
N ASN A 155 18.18 -1.85 3.65
CA ASN A 155 17.88 -0.84 2.63
C ASN A 155 16.84 0.18 3.13
N ILE A 156 15.79 -0.26 3.82
CA ILE A 156 14.81 0.65 4.41
C ILE A 156 15.47 1.54 5.46
N ALA A 157 16.34 0.99 6.31
CA ALA A 157 17.05 1.78 7.33
C ALA A 157 18.02 2.80 6.72
N SER A 158 18.71 2.47 5.62
CA SER A 158 19.65 3.39 4.98
C SER A 158 18.96 4.61 4.36
N LEU A 159 17.71 4.48 3.90
CA LEU A 159 16.90 5.60 3.40
C LEU A 159 16.53 6.62 4.49
N TYR A 160 16.57 6.23 5.76
CA TYR A 160 16.16 7.05 6.91
C TYR A 160 17.19 6.93 8.04
N SER A 161 18.48 6.96 7.70
CA SER A 161 19.58 6.69 8.63
C SER A 161 19.68 7.65 9.81
N ASP A 162 19.02 8.80 9.73
CA ASP A 162 18.90 9.81 10.79
C ASP A 162 18.01 9.34 11.95
N VAL A 163 17.00 8.50 11.67
CA VAL A 163 16.00 8.07 12.65
C VAL A 163 15.77 6.56 12.68
N LEU A 164 16.30 5.80 11.74
CA LEU A 164 16.09 4.36 11.60
C LEU A 164 17.41 3.61 11.49
N SER A 165 17.51 2.48 12.20
CA SER A 165 18.67 1.59 12.14
C SER A 165 18.24 0.14 12.02
N ALA A 166 19.02 -0.66 11.28
CA ALA A 166 18.82 -2.09 11.12
C ALA A 166 20.01 -2.86 11.70
N LYS A 167 19.71 -3.95 12.41
CA LYS A 167 20.69 -4.99 12.77
C LYS A 167 20.13 -6.33 12.30
N SER A 168 20.97 -7.13 11.69
CA SER A 168 20.67 -8.51 11.34
C SER A 168 21.63 -9.40 12.11
N PHE A 169 21.08 -10.31 12.91
CA PHE A 169 21.86 -11.29 13.64
C PHE A 169 21.87 -12.59 12.85
N ASN A 170 23.07 -13.08 12.54
CA ASN A 170 23.26 -14.37 11.87
C ASN A 170 23.09 -15.53 12.88
N GLU A 171 23.19 -16.76 12.38
CA GLU A 171 23.02 -17.96 13.19
C GLU A 171 23.96 -18.02 14.41
N GLU A 172 25.23 -17.67 14.25
CA GLU A 172 26.22 -17.68 15.33
C GLU A 172 25.88 -16.65 16.41
N GLN A 173 25.55 -15.43 16.02
CA GLN A 173 25.13 -14.39 16.95
C GLN A 173 23.83 -14.78 17.68
N CYS A 174 22.89 -15.45 17.00
CA CYS A 174 21.69 -15.99 17.64
C CYS A 174 22.01 -17.13 18.62
N LYS A 175 23.04 -17.94 18.36
CA LYS A 175 23.53 -18.97 19.31
C LYS A 175 24.11 -18.33 20.56
N ASP A 176 24.94 -17.29 20.40
CA ASP A 176 25.53 -16.54 21.51
C ASP A 176 24.46 -15.87 22.40
N LEU A 177 23.40 -15.38 21.76
CA LEU A 177 22.22 -14.83 22.44
C LEU A 177 21.28 -15.91 23.03
N LYS A 178 21.65 -17.19 22.96
CA LYS A 178 20.88 -18.33 23.48
C LYS A 178 19.45 -18.43 22.92
N MET A 179 19.26 -18.08 21.65
CA MET A 179 17.94 -18.11 20.98
C MET A 179 17.55 -19.52 20.53
N GLY A 180 17.62 -20.51 21.43
CA GLY A 180 17.50 -21.95 21.11
C GLY A 180 16.21 -22.32 20.39
N SER A 181 15.05 -21.81 20.81
CA SER A 181 13.76 -22.10 20.16
C SER A 181 13.68 -21.57 18.73
N TYR A 182 14.29 -20.41 18.46
CA TYR A 182 14.35 -19.82 17.12
C TYR A 182 15.27 -20.64 16.21
N LEU A 183 16.45 -21.01 16.71
CA LEU A 183 17.43 -21.82 15.98
C LEU A 183 16.91 -23.24 15.69
N ALA A 184 16.13 -23.83 16.60
CA ALA A 184 15.55 -25.16 16.42
C ALA A 184 14.60 -25.21 15.20
N VAL A 185 13.80 -24.16 14.98
CA VAL A 185 12.92 -24.07 13.80
C VAL A 185 13.72 -23.93 12.51
N ALA A 186 14.81 -23.17 12.55
CA ALA A 186 15.65 -22.92 11.37
C ALA A 186 16.60 -24.08 11.02
N ALA A 187 16.86 -25.00 11.95
CA ALA A 187 17.88 -26.05 11.80
C ALA A 187 17.67 -26.98 10.58
N ALA A 188 16.44 -27.12 10.10
CA ALA A 188 16.11 -27.95 8.94
C ALA A 188 16.15 -27.18 7.59
N SER A 189 16.47 -25.89 7.61
CA SER A 189 16.53 -25.05 6.41
C SER A 189 17.94 -25.06 5.80
N ALA A 190 18.02 -25.12 4.47
CA ALA A 190 19.27 -24.86 3.74
C ALA A 190 19.65 -23.38 3.72
N ASN A 191 18.69 -22.48 3.95
CA ASN A 191 18.93 -21.04 4.09
C ASN A 191 19.19 -20.71 5.57
N PRO A 192 20.37 -20.14 5.93
CA PRO A 192 20.66 -19.75 7.30
C PRO A 192 19.65 -18.74 7.87
N PRO A 193 19.32 -18.80 9.16
CA PRO A 193 18.41 -17.87 9.80
C PRO A 193 19.03 -16.47 9.95
N HIS A 194 18.19 -15.44 9.86
CA HIS A 194 18.56 -14.05 10.15
C HIS A 194 17.50 -13.39 11.03
N PHE A 195 17.89 -12.98 12.23
CA PHE A 195 17.01 -12.23 13.13
C PHE A 195 17.15 -10.74 12.84
N ILE A 196 16.08 -10.10 12.41
CA ILE A 196 16.08 -8.70 11.98
C ILE A 196 15.55 -7.82 13.11
N GLN A 197 16.34 -6.82 13.51
CA GLN A 197 15.95 -5.78 14.43
C GLN A 197 15.99 -4.42 13.73
N LEU A 198 14.81 -3.82 13.53
CA LEU A 198 14.67 -2.43 13.11
C LEU A 198 14.38 -1.57 14.34
N THR A 199 15.13 -0.48 14.51
CA THR A 199 14.96 0.46 15.61
C THR A 199 14.72 1.86 15.07
N TYR A 200 13.50 2.36 15.27
CA TYR A 200 13.14 3.75 15.02
C TYR A 200 13.37 4.59 16.28
N LYS A 201 14.09 5.70 16.14
CA LYS A 201 14.34 6.69 17.18
C LYS A 201 13.91 8.06 16.63
N PRO A 202 12.76 8.60 17.07
CA PRO A 202 12.34 9.92 16.63
C PRO A 202 13.37 10.98 17.08
N PRO A 203 13.51 12.08 16.35
CA PRO A 203 14.37 13.18 16.77
C PRO A 203 13.84 13.80 18.07
N GLY A 204 14.74 14.27 18.92
CA GLY A 204 14.42 14.86 20.22
C GLY A 204 14.57 13.89 21.40
N GLU A 205 13.99 14.23 22.55
CA GLU A 205 14.09 13.39 23.74
C GLU A 205 13.32 12.07 23.55
N PRO A 206 13.94 10.92 23.89
CA PRO A 206 13.25 9.64 23.84
C PRO A 206 12.01 9.68 24.75
N GLY A 207 10.84 9.42 24.17
CA GLY A 207 9.61 9.27 24.94
C GLY A 207 9.74 8.17 26.02
N LYS A 208 8.96 8.28 27.08
CA LYS A 208 8.97 7.30 28.19
C LYS A 208 8.51 5.89 27.76
N LEU A 209 7.75 5.80 26.65
CA LEU A 209 7.20 4.55 26.13
C LEU A 209 8.09 3.98 25.02
N LYS A 210 8.45 2.69 25.15
CA LYS A 210 9.09 1.90 24.09
C LYS A 210 8.09 0.88 23.57
N LEU A 211 7.85 0.89 22.26
CA LEU A 211 6.98 -0.06 21.56
C LEU A 211 7.85 -1.07 20.80
N ALA A 212 7.57 -2.36 20.97
CA ALA A 212 8.16 -3.44 20.18
C ALA A 212 7.08 -4.09 19.31
N LEU A 213 7.32 -4.15 18.00
CA LEU A 213 6.48 -4.87 17.03
C LEU A 213 7.24 -6.12 16.58
N VAL A 214 6.62 -7.28 16.73
CA VAL A 214 7.25 -8.58 16.38
C VAL A 214 6.42 -9.25 15.30
N GLY A 215 7.04 -9.57 14.16
CA GLY A 215 6.43 -10.27 13.05
C GLY A 215 7.00 -11.69 12.88
N LYS A 216 6.16 -12.67 12.58
CA LYS A 216 6.60 -14.02 12.15
C LYS A 216 7.25 -13.88 10.77
N GLY A 217 8.53 -14.23 10.66
CA GLY A 217 9.32 -14.10 9.42
C GLY A 217 9.71 -15.43 8.78
N LEU A 218 8.83 -16.43 8.76
CA LEU A 218 9.11 -17.67 8.02
C LEU A 218 8.94 -17.42 6.52
N THR A 219 10.03 -17.52 5.76
CA THR A 219 10.01 -17.34 4.30
C THR A 219 9.40 -18.54 3.57
N PHE A 220 9.33 -19.69 4.24
CA PHE A 220 8.65 -20.89 3.78
C PHE A 220 8.26 -21.75 4.99
N ASP A 221 7.07 -22.34 4.95
CA ASP A 221 6.54 -23.25 5.98
C ASP A 221 6.03 -24.48 5.22
N ARG A 222 6.59 -25.66 5.51
CA ARG A 222 6.32 -26.90 4.76
C ARG A 222 5.07 -27.61 5.26
#